data_AF-A0A143MGJ7-F1
#
_entry.id   AF-A0A143MGJ7-F1
#
_cell.length_a   1.000
_cell.length_b   1.000
_cell.length_c   1.000
_cell.angle_alpha   90.00
_cell.angle_beta   90.00
_cell.angle_gamma   90.00
#
_symmetry.space_group_name_H-M   'P 1'
#
loop_
_entity.id
_entity.type
_entity.pdbx_description
1 polymer ?
#
loop_
_entity_poly.entity_id
_entity_poly.type
_entity_poly.pdbx_seq_one_letter_code
_entity_poly.pdbx_strand_id
1 'polypeptide(L)' 'MKIFFAILLILAVCSMAIWTVNGTPFAIRCRSDIDCSFKCPGNPPCKNGFCACK' A
#
# COMPACT_ATOMS: atom_id res chain seq x y z
N MET A 1 9.63 34.74 2.65
CA MET A 1 8.35 34.16 3.10
C MET A 1 7.65 33.37 1.99
N LYS A 2 7.33 33.99 0.84
CA LYS A 2 6.51 33.38 -0.24
C LYS A 2 7.17 32.19 -0.97
N ILE A 3 8.48 32.29 -1.24
CA ILE A 3 9.27 31.23 -1.89
C ILE A 3 9.40 30.00 -0.98
N PHE A 4 9.59 30.22 0.32
CA PHE A 4 9.71 29.15 1.31
C PHE A 4 8.42 28.33 1.38
N PHE A 5 7.27 29.00 1.30
CA PHE A 5 5.97 28.34 1.29
C PHE A 5 5.75 27.49 0.04
N ALA A 6 6.20 27.95 -1.12
CA ALA A 6 6.13 27.18 -2.37
C ALA A 6 6.98 25.90 -2.30
N ILE A 7 8.17 25.95 -1.72
CA ILE A 7 9.04 24.78 -1.55
C ILE A 7 8.39 23.75 -0.63
N LEU A 8 7.77 24.19 0.47
CA LEU A 8 7.06 23.30 1.40
C LEU A 8 5.88 22.59 0.74
N LEU A 9 5.11 23.29 -0.10
CA LEU A 9 4.00 22.70 -0.84
C LEU A 9 4.47 21.62 -1.81
N ILE A 10 5.57 21.87 -2.53
CA ILE A 10 6.14 20.90 -3.48
C ILE A 10 6.61 19.65 -2.73
N LEU A 11 7.31 19.81 -1.60
CA LEU A 11 7.77 18.69 -0.76
C LEU A 11 6.60 17.86 -0.21
N ALA A 12 5.51 18.51 0.22
CA ALA A 12 4.33 17.82 0.74
C ALA A 12 3.62 16.98 -0.34
N VAL A 13 3.46 17.55 -1.55
CA VAL A 13 2.83 16.85 -2.68
C VAL A 13 3.69 15.67 -3.15
N CYS A 14 5.01 15.85 -3.28
CA CYS A 14 5.92 14.76 -3.65
C CYS A 14 5.92 13.64 -2.61
N SER A 15 5.86 13.98 -1.32
CA SER A 15 5.78 12.97 -0.25
C SER A 15 4.48 12.16 -0.33
N MET A 16 3.34 12.81 -0.54
CA MET A 16 2.07 12.11 -0.74
C MET A 16 2.10 11.23 -2.00
N ALA A 17 2.66 11.72 -3.10
CA ALA A 17 2.80 10.94 -4.33
C ALA A 17 3.63 9.68 -4.10
N ILE A 18 4.78 9.78 -3.42
CA ILE A 18 5.62 8.63 -3.04
C ILE A 18 4.83 7.65 -2.17
N TRP A 19 4.05 8.13 -1.20
CA TRP A 19 3.17 7.28 -0.38
C TRP A 19 1.99 6.68 -1.15
N THR A 20 1.60 7.24 -2.29
CA THR A 20 0.49 6.70 -3.10
C THR A 20 1.00 5.65 -4.09
N VAL A 21 2.18 5.85 -4.68
CA VAL A 21 2.82 4.87 -5.60
C VAL A 21 3.54 3.75 -4.87
N ASN A 22 4.14 4.06 -3.73
CA ASN A 22 4.75 3.10 -2.80
C ASN A 22 3.79 2.77 -1.66
N GLY A 23 2.55 3.26 -1.78
CA GLY A 23 1.43 2.88 -0.96
C GLY A 23 1.39 1.38 -0.98
N THR A 24 1.72 0.80 0.17
CA THR A 24 1.56 -0.61 0.41
C THR A 24 0.22 -0.96 -0.21
N PRO A 25 0.17 -1.79 -1.27
CA PRO A 25 -1.09 -2.45 -1.59
C PRO A 25 -1.52 -3.04 -0.25
N PHE A 26 -2.80 -3.00 0.09
CA PHE A 26 -3.33 -3.61 1.30
C PHE A 26 -2.92 -5.10 1.28
N ALA A 27 -1.70 -5.36 1.70
CA ALA A 27 -1.00 -6.59 1.51
C ALA A 27 -1.40 -7.32 2.77
N ILE A 28 -2.52 -8.01 2.65
CA ILE A 28 -3.10 -8.71 3.78
C ILE A 28 -2.08 -9.76 4.16
N ARG A 29 -1.43 -9.57 5.31
CA ARG A 29 -0.45 -10.54 5.79
C ARG A 29 -1.12 -11.90 5.92
N CYS A 30 -0.41 -12.92 5.48
CA CYS A 30 -0.84 -14.30 5.53
C CYS A 30 0.30 -15.21 6.00
N ARG A 31 -0.08 -16.25 6.73
CA ARG A 31 0.80 -17.35 7.11
C ARG A 31 0.60 -18.59 6.24
N SER A 32 -0.60 -18.72 5.67
CA SER A 32 -1.03 -19.83 4.82
C SER A 32 -2.19 -19.36 3.94
N ASP A 33 -2.47 -20.08 2.85
CA ASP A 33 -3.52 -19.74 1.87
C ASP A 33 -4.93 -19.68 2.50
N ILE A 34 -5.15 -20.44 3.58
CA ILE A 34 -6.40 -20.43 4.35
C ILE A 34 -6.65 -19.04 4.95
N ASP A 35 -5.62 -18.37 5.45
CA ASP A 35 -5.73 -17.03 6.04
C ASP A 35 -6.25 -16.02 5.02
N CYS A 36 -5.80 -16.16 3.77
CA CYS A 36 -6.26 -15.34 2.65
C CYS A 36 -7.70 -15.64 2.24
N SER A 37 -8.14 -16.88 2.41
CA SER A 37 -9.48 -17.34 2.05
C SER A 37 -10.56 -16.78 2.98
N PHE A 38 -10.21 -16.52 4.24
CA PHE A 38 -11.10 -15.84 5.20
C PHE A 38 -11.21 -14.33 4.96
N LYS A 39 -10.14 -13.71 4.46
CA LYS A 39 -10.05 -12.26 4.26
C LYS A 39 -10.50 -11.80 2.87
N CYS A 40 -10.32 -12.66 1.86
CA CYS A 40 -10.59 -12.34 0.47
C CYS A 40 -11.43 -13.43 -0.19
N PRO A 41 -12.46 -13.04 -0.96
CA PRO A 41 -13.21 -13.99 -1.77
C PRO A 41 -12.30 -14.62 -2.83
N GLY A 42 -12.56 -15.88 -3.18
CA GLY A 42 -11.85 -16.58 -4.27
C GLY A 42 -10.57 -17.31 -3.87
N ASN A 43 -10.35 -17.56 -2.57
CA ASN A 43 -9.27 -18.42 -2.08
C ASN A 43 -7.87 -18.03 -2.61
N PRO A 44 -7.47 -16.73 -2.58
CA PRO A 44 -6.23 -16.31 -3.22
C PRO A 44 -5.01 -16.88 -2.49
N PRO A 45 -3.93 -17.20 -3.23
CA PRO A 45 -2.74 -17.78 -2.61
C PRO A 45 -1.97 -16.77 -1.76
N CYS A 46 -1.30 -17.27 -0.73
CA CYS A 46 -0.37 -16.53 0.09
C CYS A 46 1.00 -16.47 -0.60
N LYS A 47 1.38 -15.30 -1.12
CA LYS A 47 2.66 -15.07 -1.79
C LYS A 47 3.51 -14.07 -1.02
N ASN A 48 4.74 -14.47 -0.70
CA ASN A 48 5.72 -13.61 -0.03
C ASN A 48 5.23 -13.05 1.33
N GLY A 49 4.39 -13.81 2.03
CA GLY A 49 3.77 -13.41 3.30
C GLY A 49 2.54 -12.50 3.15
N PHE A 50 2.02 -12.32 1.92
CA PHE A 50 0.87 -11.47 1.62
C PHE A 50 -0.15 -12.16 0.70
N CYS A 51 -1.44 -11.89 0.90
CA CYS A 51 -2.50 -12.45 0.07
C CYS A 51 -2.57 -11.76 -1.29
N ALA A 52 -2.63 -12.54 -2.36
CA ALA A 52 -2.83 -12.05 -3.72
C ALA A 52 -4.32 -11.87 -4.03
N CYS A 53 -5.04 -11.08 -3.23
CA CYS A 53 -6.45 -10.79 -3.45
C CYS A 53 -6.63 -10.07 -4.80
N LYS A 54 -7.57 -10.54 -5.61
CA LYS A 54 -7.90 -9.98 -6.91
C LYS A 54 -9.26 -9.30 -6.87
#